data_AF-A0A0L0EM53-F1
#
_entry.id   AF-A0A0L0EM53-F1
#
_cell.length_a   1.000
_cell.length_b   1.000
_cell.length_c   1.000
_cell.angle_alpha   90.00
_cell.angle_beta   90.00
_cell.angle_gamma   90.00
#
_symmetry.space_group_name_H-M   'P 1'
#
loop_
_entity.id
_entity.type
_entity.pdbx_description
1 polymer ?
#
loop_
_entity_poly.entity_id
_entity_poly.type
_entity_poly.pdbx_seq_one_letter_code
_entity_poly.pdbx_strand_id
1 'polypeptide(L)'
;RAAANPNALTYNPATGEISYTISTSNAKENIINLTRDAGGILAQLVAKEFNYTNKTKYIGYGTPGVAKPFAEWLADEKTSEDWTSMLEYFGGTVDENEDVADENNTVILALYTGYVNVTESVPEVIVDKEETHFGFRVEDVQNVLPELVYSDNNGVARDIKWNNITTLLVK
;
A
#
# COMPACT_ATOMS: atom_id res chain seq x y z
N ARG A 1 5.17 32.48 -12.79
CA ARG A 1 5.94 31.62 -11.86
C ARG A 1 6.64 30.59 -12.72
N ALA A 2 7.97 30.68 -12.85
CA ALA A 2 8.74 29.86 -13.79
C ALA A 2 8.80 28.40 -13.32
N ALA A 3 8.14 27.53 -14.08
CA ALA A 3 8.47 26.11 -14.15
C ALA A 3 9.62 25.91 -15.15
N ALA A 4 10.28 24.75 -15.06
CA ALA A 4 11.31 24.22 -15.96
C ALA A 4 12.77 24.49 -15.57
N ASN A 5 13.26 23.80 -14.54
CA ASN A 5 14.64 23.29 -14.53
C ASN A 5 14.58 21.85 -13.97
N PRO A 6 15.30 20.86 -14.55
CA PRO A 6 15.39 19.54 -13.95
C PRO A 6 16.11 19.65 -12.61
N ASN A 7 15.36 19.33 -11.56
CA ASN A 7 15.87 19.23 -10.21
C ASN A 7 16.19 17.75 -9.97
N ALA A 8 17.47 17.38 -9.96
CA ALA A 8 17.87 16.02 -9.65
C ALA A 8 18.14 15.90 -8.14
N LEU A 9 17.42 15.00 -7.48
CA LEU A 9 17.75 14.55 -6.14
C LEU A 9 18.57 13.28 -6.26
N THR A 10 19.82 13.32 -5.80
CA THR A 10 20.70 12.15 -5.79
C THR A 10 20.82 11.66 -4.35
N TYR A 11 20.48 10.40 -4.11
CA TYR A 11 20.70 9.75 -2.82
C TYR A 11 22.03 8.98 -2.85
N ASN A 12 22.90 9.24 -1.88
CA ASN A 12 24.13 8.50 -1.65
C ASN A 12 23.89 7.43 -0.57
N PRO A 13 23.82 6.13 -0.92
CA PRO A 13 23.54 5.07 0.05
C PRO A 13 24.70 4.79 1.01
N ALA A 14 25.93 5.21 0.69
CA ALA A 14 27.10 5.00 1.56
C ALA A 14 27.17 6.03 2.69
N THR A 15 26.67 7.25 2.46
CA THR A 15 26.70 8.34 3.45
C THR A 15 25.33 8.71 4.00
N GLY A 16 24.25 8.24 3.36
CA GLY A 16 22.87 8.64 3.65
C GLY A 16 22.53 10.05 3.18
N GLU A 17 23.42 10.72 2.44
CA GLU A 17 23.23 12.09 2.00
C GLU A 17 22.28 12.18 0.81
N ILE A 18 21.41 13.20 0.82
CA ILE A 18 20.59 13.58 -0.33
C ILE A 18 21.17 14.89 -0.88
N SER A 19 21.77 14.82 -2.06
CA SER A 19 22.29 15.99 -2.75
C SER A 19 21.26 16.52 -3.75
N TYR A 20 21.05 17.83 -3.72
CA TYR A 20 20.14 18.53 -4.62
C TYR A 20 20.95 19.26 -5.69
N THR A 21 20.72 18.87 -6.94
CA THR A 21 21.36 19.48 -8.10
C THR A 21 20.36 20.39 -8.82
N ILE A 22 20.76 21.65 -9.00
CA ILE A 22 20.04 22.64 -9.80
C ILE A 22 20.79 22.86 -11.11
N SER A 23 20.25 22.39 -12.22
CA SER A 23 20.80 22.71 -13.54
C SER A 23 20.37 24.12 -13.97
N THR A 24 21.04 25.16 -13.46
CA THR A 24 20.94 26.51 -14.07
C THR A 24 22.12 26.73 -14.99
N SER A 25 21.98 27.54 -16.04
CA SER A 25 23.11 27.96 -16.89
C SER A 25 24.29 28.58 -16.11
N ASN A 26 24.03 29.04 -14.88
CA ASN A 26 25.02 29.69 -14.01
C ASN A 26 25.69 28.70 -13.05
N ALA A 27 25.03 27.58 -12.75
CA ALA A 27 25.64 26.45 -12.05
C ALA A 27 26.33 25.59 -13.11
N LYS A 28 27.67 25.57 -13.10
CA LYS A 28 28.50 24.81 -14.05
C LYS A 28 28.33 23.29 -13.89
N GLU A 29 27.17 22.77 -14.22
CA GLU A 29 27.06 21.39 -14.63
C GLU A 29 27.21 21.37 -16.14
N ASN A 30 28.11 20.53 -16.64
CA ASN A 30 28.32 20.36 -18.07
C ASN A 30 27.02 19.81 -18.69
N ILE A 31 26.10 20.69 -19.06
CA ILE A 31 24.90 20.34 -19.83
C ILE A 31 25.39 19.99 -21.23
N ILE A 32 25.62 18.70 -21.45
CA ILE A 32 26.05 18.15 -22.73
C ILE A 32 24.81 17.62 -23.43
N ASN A 33 24.59 18.07 -24.66
CA ASN A 33 23.57 17.47 -25.51
C ASN A 33 23.91 16.00 -25.70
N LEU A 34 22.95 15.13 -25.36
CA LEU A 34 23.10 13.70 -25.54
C LEU A 34 22.98 13.41 -27.05
N THR A 35 24.12 13.23 -27.73
CA THR A 35 24.19 12.90 -29.16
C THR A 35 24.15 11.39 -29.42
N ARG A 36 24.12 10.57 -28.36
CA ARG A 36 24.00 9.10 -28.47
C ARG A 36 22.60 8.74 -28.96
N ASP A 37 22.54 7.79 -29.90
CA ASP A 37 21.29 7.17 -30.34
C ASP A 37 20.73 6.25 -29.24
N ALA A 38 20.06 6.86 -28.26
CA ALA A 38 19.46 6.12 -27.15
C ALA A 38 18.40 5.13 -27.64
N GLY A 39 17.68 5.44 -28.72
CA GLY A 39 16.72 4.53 -29.33
C GLY A 39 17.38 3.27 -29.87
N GLY A 40 18.46 3.42 -30.65
CA GLY A 40 19.24 2.30 -31.18
C GLY A 40 19.93 1.46 -30.11
N ILE A 41 20.37 2.08 -29.00
CA ILE A 41 20.97 1.34 -27.89
C ILE A 41 19.89 0.57 -27.11
N LEU A 42 18.78 1.21 -26.77
CA LEU A 42 17.67 0.56 -26.06
C LEU A 42 17.00 -0.53 -26.90
N ALA A 43 17.05 -0.44 -28.24
CA ALA A 43 16.56 -1.49 -29.14
C ALA A 43 17.32 -2.82 -29.02
N GLN A 44 18.48 -2.85 -28.38
CA GLN A 44 19.22 -4.08 -28.07
C GLN A 44 18.60 -4.84 -26.88
N LEU A 45 17.76 -4.19 -26.08
CA LEU A 45 17.09 -4.81 -24.94
C LEU A 45 15.84 -5.56 -25.39
N VAL A 46 15.68 -6.77 -24.86
CA VAL A 46 14.48 -7.59 -25.09
C VAL A 46 13.50 -7.36 -23.96
N ALA A 47 12.32 -6.80 -24.28
CA ALA A 47 11.23 -6.67 -23.34
C ALA A 47 10.75 -8.06 -22.89
N LYS A 48 10.54 -8.21 -21.59
CA LYS A 48 10.11 -9.44 -20.93
C LYS A 48 8.77 -9.21 -20.25
N GLU A 49 7.92 -10.23 -20.33
CA GLU A 49 6.70 -10.32 -19.55
C GLU A 49 7.02 -11.01 -18.22
N PHE A 50 6.64 -10.36 -17.12
CA PHE A 50 6.81 -10.83 -15.76
C PHE A 50 5.43 -11.09 -15.16
N ASN A 51 5.14 -12.35 -14.90
CA ASN A 51 3.90 -12.78 -14.28
C ASN A 51 4.18 -13.14 -12.81
N TYR A 52 3.42 -12.56 -11.89
CA TYR A 52 3.50 -12.92 -10.48
C TYR A 52 2.15 -12.81 -9.78
N THR A 53 1.97 -13.67 -8.79
CA THR A 53 0.83 -13.60 -7.86
C THR A 53 1.15 -12.57 -6.77
N ASN A 54 0.44 -11.44 -6.77
CA ASN A 54 0.50 -10.49 -5.68
C ASN A 54 -0.37 -10.98 -4.51
N LYS A 55 0.26 -11.29 -3.38
CA LYS A 55 -0.37 -11.91 -2.20
C LYS A 55 -0.67 -10.95 -1.07
N THR A 56 -0.41 -9.65 -1.23
CA THR A 56 -0.43 -8.70 -0.11
C THR A 56 -1.13 -7.38 -0.40
N LYS A 57 -1.32 -7.04 -1.68
CA LYS A 57 -1.84 -5.73 -2.10
C LYS A 57 -3.35 -5.67 -2.21
N TYR A 58 -3.99 -6.75 -2.64
CA TYR A 58 -5.39 -6.72 -3.01
C TYR A 58 -6.27 -7.20 -1.86
N ILE A 59 -7.30 -6.40 -1.58
CA ILE A 59 -8.34 -6.72 -0.62
C ILE A 59 -9.55 -7.23 -1.41
N GLY A 60 -9.99 -8.43 -1.06
CA GLY A 60 -11.28 -8.98 -1.41
C GLY A 60 -12.25 -8.86 -0.23
N TYR A 61 -13.53 -9.04 -0.53
CA TYR A 61 -14.59 -9.01 0.46
C TYR A 61 -15.08 -10.43 0.70
N GLY A 62 -15.07 -10.87 1.95
CA GLY A 62 -15.59 -12.17 2.36
C GLY A 62 -17.12 -12.21 2.41
N THR A 63 -17.66 -13.26 3.01
CA THR A 63 -19.10 -13.34 3.30
C THR A 63 -19.32 -12.81 4.72
N PRO A 64 -20.25 -11.86 4.94
CA PRO A 64 -20.58 -11.44 6.29
C PRO A 64 -21.17 -12.60 7.09
N GLY A 65 -21.05 -12.54 8.41
CA GLY A 65 -21.79 -13.41 9.30
C GLY A 65 -23.29 -13.09 9.24
N VAL A 66 -24.10 -13.95 9.87
CA VAL A 66 -25.52 -13.69 10.10
C VAL A 66 -25.69 -13.51 11.60
N ALA A 67 -26.16 -12.33 12.02
CA ALA A 67 -26.40 -12.08 13.43
C ALA A 67 -27.50 -13.01 13.95
N LYS A 68 -27.32 -13.53 15.16
CA LYS A 68 -28.39 -14.27 15.84
C LYS A 68 -29.57 -13.34 16.12
N PRO A 69 -30.82 -13.85 16.12
CA PRO A 69 -31.96 -13.09 16.61
C PRO A 69 -31.72 -12.59 18.03
N PHE A 70 -32.24 -11.40 18.35
CA PHE A 70 -32.03 -10.70 19.62
C PHE A 70 -32.17 -11.61 20.86
N ALA A 71 -33.23 -12.40 20.94
CA ALA A 71 -33.49 -13.27 22.09
C ALA A 71 -32.42 -14.38 22.26
N GLU A 72 -31.94 -14.94 21.15
CA GLU A 72 -30.91 -15.99 21.17
C GLU A 72 -29.53 -15.39 21.51
N TRP A 73 -29.19 -14.24 20.91
CA TRP A 73 -27.98 -13.50 21.26
C TRP A 73 -27.96 -13.13 22.74
N LEU A 74 -29.05 -12.55 23.24
CA LEU A 74 -29.13 -12.09 24.63
C LEU A 74 -29.04 -13.26 25.63
N ALA A 75 -29.66 -14.40 25.31
CA ALA A 75 -29.57 -15.59 26.14
C ALA A 75 -28.12 -16.08 26.29
N ASP A 76 -27.34 -16.04 25.21
CA ASP A 76 -25.93 -16.41 25.24
C ASP A 76 -25.07 -15.39 26.01
N GLU A 77 -25.23 -14.09 25.73
CA GLU A 77 -24.45 -13.04 26.39
C GLU A 77 -24.67 -13.01 27.91
N LYS A 78 -25.89 -13.26 28.38
CA LYS A 78 -26.20 -13.34 29.82
C LYS A 78 -25.54 -14.52 30.54
N THR A 79 -25.03 -15.51 29.81
CA THR A 79 -24.24 -16.61 30.40
C THR A 79 -22.76 -16.28 30.57
N SER A 80 -22.30 -15.18 29.97
CA SER A 80 -20.93 -14.70 30.09
C SER A 80 -20.67 -14.17 31.50
N GLU A 81 -19.51 -14.53 32.08
CA GLU A 81 -19.06 -13.99 33.37
C GLU A 81 -18.85 -12.46 33.31
N ASP A 82 -18.66 -11.90 32.11
CA ASP A 82 -18.39 -10.48 31.88
C ASP A 82 -19.66 -9.64 31.64
N TRP A 83 -20.85 -10.26 31.60
CA TRP A 83 -22.11 -9.58 31.26
C TRP A 83 -22.38 -8.33 32.11
N THR A 84 -22.27 -8.46 33.43
CA THR A 84 -22.50 -7.36 34.37
C THR A 84 -21.51 -6.23 34.17
N SER A 85 -20.23 -6.54 33.98
CA SER A 85 -19.18 -5.54 33.73
C SER A 85 -19.36 -4.86 32.37
N MET A 86 -19.86 -5.58 31.36
CA MET A 86 -20.17 -4.99 30.06
C MET A 86 -21.33 -4.00 30.17
N LEU A 87 -22.41 -4.33 30.89
CA LEU A 87 -23.51 -3.40 31.13
C LEU A 87 -23.06 -2.13 31.86
N GLU A 88 -22.27 -2.27 32.92
CA GLU A 88 -21.72 -1.15 33.68
C GLU A 88 -20.83 -0.24 32.82
N TYR A 89 -19.98 -0.83 31.97
CA TYR A 89 -19.09 -0.08 31.07
C TYR A 89 -19.86 0.79 30.07
N PHE A 90 -20.99 0.32 29.56
CA PHE A 90 -21.85 1.06 28.63
C PHE A 90 -22.84 2.00 29.34
N GLY A 91 -22.66 2.24 30.64
CA GLY A 91 -23.45 3.21 31.41
C GLY A 91 -24.80 2.67 31.88
N GLY A 92 -25.04 1.36 31.81
CA GLY A 92 -26.18 0.73 32.46
C GLY A 92 -25.82 0.39 33.90
N THR A 93 -26.20 1.23 34.86
CA THR A 93 -26.33 0.73 36.23
C THR A 93 -27.52 -0.21 36.27
N VAL A 94 -27.35 -1.37 36.93
CA VAL A 94 -28.41 -2.37 37.12
C VAL A 94 -29.66 -1.72 37.76
N ASP A 95 -29.46 -0.69 38.59
CA ASP A 95 -30.51 0.04 39.33
C ASP A 95 -31.38 0.98 38.46
N GLU A 96 -30.90 1.51 37.33
CA GLU A 96 -31.70 2.44 36.49
C GLU A 96 -32.63 1.74 35.50
N ASN A 97 -32.45 0.43 35.30
CA ASN A 97 -33.24 -0.38 34.38
C ASN A 97 -33.78 -1.68 35.02
N GLU A 98 -33.74 -1.80 36.35
CA GLU A 98 -34.04 -3.04 37.10
C GLU A 98 -35.47 -3.59 36.82
N ASP A 99 -36.41 -2.69 36.49
CA ASP A 99 -37.80 -3.01 36.15
C ASP A 99 -38.13 -2.88 34.64
N VAL A 100 -37.14 -2.65 33.79
CA VAL A 100 -37.32 -2.50 32.34
C VAL A 100 -37.11 -3.85 31.66
N ALA A 101 -38.12 -4.32 30.93
CA ALA A 101 -37.96 -5.53 30.11
C ALA A 101 -36.77 -5.39 29.15
N ASP A 102 -35.97 -6.44 28.99
CA ASP A 102 -34.71 -6.40 28.23
C ASP A 102 -34.84 -5.80 26.82
N GLU A 103 -35.98 -6.08 26.14
CA GLU A 103 -36.32 -5.56 24.81
C GLU A 103 -36.54 -4.04 24.76
N ASN A 104 -36.74 -3.41 25.91
CA ASN A 104 -36.92 -1.97 26.06
C ASN A 104 -35.70 -1.30 26.73
N ASN A 105 -34.70 -2.07 27.13
CA ASN A 105 -33.48 -1.55 27.73
C ASN A 105 -32.56 -1.00 26.62
N THR A 106 -32.39 0.32 26.59
CA THR A 106 -31.64 1.03 25.54
C THR A 106 -30.16 0.65 25.50
N VAL A 107 -29.56 0.25 26.63
CA VAL A 107 -28.17 -0.23 26.70
C VAL A 107 -28.05 -1.60 26.04
N ILE A 108 -28.97 -2.52 26.33
CA ILE A 108 -28.99 -3.85 25.72
C ILE A 108 -29.24 -3.77 24.21
N LEU A 109 -30.16 -2.90 23.77
CA LEU A 109 -30.41 -2.66 22.36
C LEU A 109 -29.19 -2.05 21.63
N ALA A 110 -28.45 -1.16 22.29
CA ALA A 110 -27.22 -0.59 21.74
C ALA A 110 -26.12 -1.64 21.59
N LEU A 111 -25.95 -2.50 22.59
CA LEU A 111 -25.03 -3.65 22.55
C LEU A 111 -25.38 -4.60 21.41
N TYR A 112 -26.66 -4.95 21.28
CA TYR A 112 -27.13 -5.79 20.17
C TYR A 112 -26.86 -5.14 18.81
N THR A 113 -27.13 -3.85 18.68
CA THR A 113 -26.85 -3.10 17.45
C THR A 113 -25.36 -3.14 17.11
N GLY A 114 -24.48 -3.00 18.11
CA GLY A 114 -23.04 -3.18 17.94
C GLY A 114 -22.67 -4.59 17.48
N TYR A 115 -23.22 -5.61 18.12
CA TYR A 115 -23.03 -7.00 17.74
C TYR A 115 -23.45 -7.29 16.29
N VAL A 116 -24.64 -6.84 15.88
CA VAL A 116 -25.15 -6.99 14.50
C VAL A 116 -24.21 -6.29 13.53
N ASN A 117 -23.85 -5.03 13.80
CA ASN A 117 -22.96 -4.26 12.92
C ASN A 117 -21.60 -4.94 12.72
N VAL A 118 -21.04 -5.55 13.76
CA VAL A 118 -19.78 -6.28 13.67
C VAL A 118 -19.95 -7.61 12.95
N THR A 119 -20.98 -8.38 13.30
CA THR A 119 -21.20 -9.74 12.78
C THR A 119 -21.57 -9.72 11.30
N GLU A 120 -22.41 -8.77 10.90
CA GLU A 120 -22.88 -8.61 9.53
C GLU A 120 -21.96 -7.69 8.70
N SER A 121 -20.88 -7.18 9.30
CA SER A 121 -19.84 -6.50 8.54
C SER A 121 -19.17 -7.48 7.57
N VAL A 122 -18.92 -7.01 6.37
CA VAL A 122 -18.23 -7.80 5.34
C VAL A 122 -16.74 -7.80 5.67
N PRO A 123 -16.13 -8.96 5.98
CA PRO A 123 -14.73 -8.99 6.35
C PRO A 123 -13.83 -8.70 5.14
N GLU A 124 -12.84 -7.85 5.35
CA GLU A 124 -11.77 -7.63 4.38
C GLU A 124 -10.76 -8.77 4.47
N VAL A 125 -10.47 -9.40 3.33
CA VAL A 125 -9.51 -10.50 3.23
C VAL A 125 -8.47 -10.18 2.18
N ILE A 126 -7.21 -10.48 2.46
CA ILE A 126 -6.16 -10.35 1.46
C ILE A 126 -6.34 -11.46 0.42
N VAL A 127 -6.40 -11.08 -0.86
CA VAL A 127 -6.59 -12.00 -1.97
C VAL A 127 -5.39 -12.00 -2.91
N ASP A 128 -5.00 -13.20 -3.29
CA ASP A 128 -4.00 -13.45 -4.32
C ASP A 128 -4.55 -12.96 -5.67
N LYS A 129 -3.78 -12.13 -6.37
CA LYS A 129 -4.13 -11.67 -7.72
C LYS A 129 -2.94 -11.76 -8.65
N GLU A 130 -3.16 -12.38 -9.79
CA GLU A 130 -2.18 -12.39 -10.87
C GLU A 130 -1.99 -10.98 -11.43
N GLU A 131 -0.74 -10.54 -11.48
CA GLU A 131 -0.32 -9.31 -12.14
C GLU A 131 0.68 -9.65 -13.26
N THR A 132 0.50 -8.98 -14.40
CA THR A 132 1.42 -9.05 -15.53
C THR A 132 2.08 -7.69 -15.70
N HIS A 133 3.41 -7.69 -15.72
CA HIS A 133 4.24 -6.51 -15.91
C HIS A 133 5.15 -6.69 -17.11
N PHE A 134 5.45 -5.60 -17.81
CA PHE A 134 6.39 -5.60 -18.93
C PHE A 134 7.60 -4.75 -18.57
N GLY A 135 8.79 -5.24 -18.86
CA GLY A 135 10.01 -4.49 -18.58
C GLY A 135 11.26 -5.18 -19.08
N PHE A 136 12.38 -4.81 -18.50
CA PHE A 136 13.69 -5.40 -18.79
C PHE A 136 14.24 -6.04 -17.53
N ARG A 137 15.09 -7.05 -17.67
CA ARG A 137 15.89 -7.51 -16.55
C ARG A 137 16.98 -6.49 -16.27
N VAL A 138 17.21 -6.19 -14.99
CA VAL A 138 18.19 -5.20 -14.57
C VAL A 138 19.60 -5.58 -15.03
N GLU A 139 19.92 -6.88 -15.08
CA GLU A 139 21.21 -7.38 -15.55
C GLU A 139 21.40 -7.15 -17.06
N ASP A 140 20.34 -7.31 -17.86
CA ASP A 140 20.39 -7.03 -19.30
C ASP A 140 20.63 -5.54 -19.56
N VAL A 141 19.97 -4.67 -18.77
CA VAL A 141 20.21 -3.21 -18.83
C VAL A 141 21.63 -2.88 -18.39
N GLN A 142 22.13 -3.51 -17.33
CA GLN A 142 23.50 -3.27 -16.84
C GLN A 142 24.56 -3.62 -17.90
N ASN A 143 24.33 -4.66 -18.70
CA ASN A 143 25.26 -5.07 -19.76
C ASN A 143 25.33 -4.08 -20.93
N VAL A 144 24.22 -3.41 -21.25
CA VAL A 144 24.13 -2.49 -22.40
C VAL A 144 24.38 -1.03 -21.98
N LEU A 145 23.80 -0.62 -20.85
CA LEU A 145 23.81 0.75 -20.32
C LEU A 145 23.94 0.72 -18.78
N PRO A 146 25.14 0.42 -18.24
CA PRO A 146 25.36 0.34 -16.79
C PRO A 146 25.03 1.66 -16.07
N GLU A 147 25.11 2.81 -16.75
CA GLU A 147 24.76 4.11 -16.20
C GLU A 147 23.27 4.24 -15.84
N LEU A 148 22.40 3.41 -16.42
CA LEU A 148 20.95 3.36 -16.19
C LEU A 148 20.54 2.38 -15.10
N VAL A 149 21.49 1.82 -14.35
CA VAL A 149 21.22 0.85 -13.27
C VAL A 149 21.68 1.42 -11.94
N TYR A 150 20.88 1.21 -10.89
CA TYR A 150 21.33 1.31 -9.51
C TYR A 150 22.06 0.02 -9.16
N SER A 151 23.34 0.13 -8.83
CA SER A 151 24.17 -1.00 -8.40
C SER A 151 24.51 -0.86 -6.92
N ASP A 152 24.70 -1.98 -6.22
CA ASP A 152 25.23 -1.96 -4.87
C ASP A 152 26.75 -1.73 -4.84
N ASN A 153 27.35 -1.70 -3.64
CA ASN A 153 28.79 -1.48 -3.45
C ASN A 153 29.67 -2.55 -4.10
N ASN A 154 29.12 -3.71 -4.47
CA ASN A 154 29.82 -4.79 -5.15
C ASN A 154 29.61 -4.75 -6.68
N GLY A 155 28.91 -3.72 -7.18
CA GLY A 155 28.57 -3.60 -8.60
C GLY A 155 27.42 -4.49 -9.05
N VAL A 156 26.68 -5.11 -8.13
CA VAL A 156 25.53 -5.95 -8.48
C VAL A 156 24.34 -5.06 -8.79
N ALA A 157 23.75 -5.26 -9.96
CA ALA A 157 22.52 -4.60 -10.38
C ALA A 157 21.38 -4.84 -9.37
N ARG A 158 20.74 -3.76 -8.91
CA ARG A 158 19.61 -3.81 -7.97
C ARG A 158 18.31 -3.33 -8.59
N ASP A 159 18.36 -2.25 -9.35
CA ASP A 159 17.18 -1.69 -9.99
C ASP A 159 17.53 -0.83 -11.21
N ILE A 160 16.55 -0.54 -12.05
CA ILE A 160 16.68 0.29 -13.25
C ILE A 160 16.29 1.73 -12.94
N LYS A 161 17.08 2.69 -13.41
CA LYS A 161 16.76 4.13 -13.36
C LYS A 161 15.69 4.47 -14.40
N TRP A 162 14.45 4.02 -14.17
CA TRP A 162 13.35 4.15 -15.13
C TRP A 162 13.12 5.58 -15.62
N ASN A 163 13.23 6.58 -14.74
CA ASN A 163 13.11 8.00 -15.10
C ASN A 163 14.15 8.44 -16.15
N ASN A 164 15.34 7.85 -16.13
CA ASN A 164 16.39 8.18 -17.09
C ASN A 164 16.10 7.49 -18.43
N ILE A 165 15.62 6.23 -18.43
CA ILE A 165 15.17 5.55 -19.66
C ILE A 165 14.03 6.31 -20.32
N THR A 166 13.01 6.71 -19.57
CA THR A 166 11.88 7.46 -20.13
C THR A 166 12.33 8.80 -20.69
N THR A 167 13.21 9.52 -20.00
CA THR A 167 13.78 10.78 -20.50
C THR A 167 14.56 10.59 -21.81
N LEU A 168 15.28 9.48 -21.96
CA LEU A 168 16.01 9.14 -23.19
C LEU A 168 15.10 8.77 -24.37
N LEU A 169 13.88 8.30 -24.10
CA LEU A 169 12.90 7.89 -25.11
C LEU A 169 11.97 9.03 -25.55
N VAL A 170 11.84 10.09 -24.75
CA VAL A 170 11.05 11.28 -25.09
C VAL A 170 11.89 12.20 -25.98
N LYS A 171 11.41 12.46 -27.20
CA LYS A 171 12.00 13.42 -28.15
C LYS A 171 11.38 14.81 -28.01
#